data_AF-A0A9D0RD27-F1
#
_entry.id   AF-A0A9D0RD27-F1
#
_cell.length_a   1.000
_cell.length_b   1.000
_cell.length_c   1.000
_cell.angle_alpha   90.00
_cell.angle_beta   90.00
_cell.angle_gamma   90.00
#
_symmetry.space_group_name_H-M   'P 1'
#
loop_
_entity.id
_entity.type
_entity.pdbx_description
1 polymer ?
#
loop_
_entity_poly.entity_id
_entity_poly.type
_entity_poly.pdbx_seq_one_letter_code
_entity_poly.pdbx_strand_id
1 'polypeptide(L)' 'MSLAVLYSRAQAGINAPLVTVEVHLANGLPGMSIVGLPEAAVKESKDRVRAALQNARFDFPA' A
#
# COMPACT_ATOMS: atom_id res chain seq x y z
N MET A 1 -8.26 -9.76 12.65
CA MET A 1 -7.01 -9.15 13.15
C MET A 1 -5.96 -9.29 12.06
N SER A 2 -5.98 -8.42 11.06
CA SER A 2 -5.08 -8.53 9.90
C SER A 2 -4.28 -7.24 9.76
N LEU A 3 -3.34 -7.07 10.69
CA LEU A 3 -2.23 -6.13 10.53
C LEU A 3 -1.09 -6.90 9.86
N ALA A 4 -0.64 -6.43 8.71
CA ALA A 4 0.59 -6.88 8.08
C ALA A 4 1.65 -5.78 8.20
N VAL A 5 2.88 -6.16 8.53
CA VAL A 5 4.02 -5.25 8.63
C VAL A 5 5.05 -5.67 7.59
N LEU A 6 5.48 -4.71 6.76
CA LEU A 6 6.48 -4.90 5.71
C LEU A 6 7.61 -3.90 5.89
N TYR A 7 8.82 -4.32 5.52
CA TYR A 7 9.99 -3.43 5.51
C TYR A 7 10.33 -3.03 4.09
N SER A 8 10.63 -1.75 3.90
CA SER A 8 11.01 -1.15 2.63
C SER A 8 12.11 -0.12 2.87
N ARG A 9 12.48 0.61 1.82
CA ARG A 9 13.46 1.70 1.84
C ARG A 9 12.89 2.91 1.09
N ALA A 10 13.09 4.11 1.62
CA ALA A 10 12.86 5.35 0.87
C ALA A 10 14.14 5.80 0.16
N GLN A 11 14.00 6.62 -0.87
CA GLN A 11 15.13 7.24 -1.55
C GLN A 11 15.39 8.63 -0.96
N ALA A 12 16.55 8.83 -0.34
CA ALA A 12 16.98 10.10 0.23
C ALA A 12 18.39 10.46 -0.26
N GLY A 13 18.49 10.91 -1.51
CA GLY A 13 19.77 11.10 -2.19
C GLY A 13 20.49 9.77 -2.39
N ILE A 14 21.71 9.64 -1.83
CA ILE A 14 22.47 8.38 -1.81
C ILE A 14 22.05 7.44 -0.65
N ASN A 15 21.22 7.93 0.28
CA ASN A 15 20.80 7.17 1.43
C ASN A 15 19.50 6.41 1.14
N ALA A 16 19.37 5.25 1.78
CA ALA A 16 18.18 4.43 1.75
C ALA A 16 17.68 4.19 3.19
N PRO A 17 17.02 5.16 3.84
CA PRO A 17 16.49 4.95 5.18
C PRO A 17 15.46 3.80 5.21
N LEU A 18 15.44 3.06 6.31
CA LEU A 18 14.45 2.00 6.56
C LEU A 18 13.06 2.61 6.67
N VAL A 19 12.09 2.02 5.98
CA VAL A 19 10.68 2.39 6.06
C VAL A 19 9.90 1.16 6.50
N THR A 20 9.08 1.31 7.54
CA THR A 20 8.13 0.28 7.96
C THR A 20 6.76 0.64 7.41
N VAL A 21 6.16 -0.29 6.67
CA VAL A 21 4.82 -0.15 6.09
C VAL A 21 3.87 -1.05 6.85
N GLU A 22 2.80 -0.45 7.37
CA GLU A 22 1.75 -1.15 8.10
C GLU A 22 0.48 -1.16 7.26
N VAL A 23 -0.12 -2.34 7.10
CA VAL A 23 -1.36 -2.53 6.35
C VAL A 23 -2.39 -3.17 7.26
N HIS A 24 -3.52 -2.51 7.42
CA HIS A 24 -4.64 -3.02 8.19
C HIS A 24 -5.86 -3.24 7.28
N LEU A 25 -6.42 -4.46 7.35
CA LEU A 25 -7.70 -4.77 6.73
C LEU A 25 -8.78 -4.86 7.81
N ALA A 26 -9.84 -4.08 7.65
CA ALA A 26 -11.01 -4.01 8.52
C ALA A 26 -12.29 -4.24 7.72
N ASN A 27 -13.34 -4.69 8.39
CA ASN A 27 -14.68 -4.80 7.79
C ASN A 27 -15.30 -3.41 7.67
N GLY A 28 -16.04 -3.15 6.58
CA GLY A 28 -16.70 -1.87 6.37
C GLY A 28 -16.99 -1.63 4.89
N LEU A 29 -17.20 -0.37 4.54
CA LEU A 29 -17.33 0.01 3.13
C LEU A 29 -15.99 -0.19 2.39
N PRO A 30 -16.02 -0.64 1.13
CA PRO A 30 -14.81 -0.83 0.34
C PRO A 30 -14.06 0.49 0.19
N GLY A 31 -12.81 0.50 0.65
CA GLY A 31 -11.96 1.67 0.60
C GLY A 31 -10.50 1.31 0.83
N MET A 32 -9.60 2.06 0.19
CA MET A 32 -8.16 1.99 0.43
C MET A 32 -7.63 3.40 0.61
N SER A 33 -7.00 3.65 1.75
CA SER A 33 -6.33 4.91 2.07
C SER A 33 -4.84 4.65 2.34
N ILE A 34 -4.01 5.61 1.95
CA ILE A 34 -2.58 5.62 2.26
C ILE A 34 -2.31 6.91 3.02
N VAL A 35 -1.79 6.78 4.24
CA VAL A 35 -1.50 7.87 5.17
C VAL A 35 -0.02 7.88 5.55
N GLY A 36 0.42 8.88 6.31
CA GLY A 36 1.85 9.06 6.64
C GLY A 36 2.61 9.94 5.66
N LEU A 37 1.93 10.96 5.10
CA LEU A 37 2.49 11.91 4.14
C LEU A 37 3.09 11.26 2.87
N PRO A 38 2.37 10.36 2.19
CA PRO A 38 2.90 9.70 1.00
C PRO A 38 3.01 10.69 -0.18
N GLU A 39 4.04 10.50 -0.99
CA GLU A 39 4.21 11.18 -2.27
C GLU A 39 3.15 10.73 -3.30
N ALA A 40 3.00 11.50 -4.39
CA ALA A 40 2.01 11.23 -5.44
C ALA A 40 2.16 9.83 -6.04
N ALA A 41 3.40 9.40 -6.35
CA ALA A 41 3.65 8.10 -6.95
C ALA A 41 3.18 6.92 -6.07
N VAL A 42 3.25 7.08 -4.74
CA VAL A 42 2.74 6.12 -3.75
C VAL A 42 1.22 6.18 -3.67
N LYS A 43 0.62 7.38 -3.71
CA LYS A 43 -0.85 7.51 -3.74
C LYS A 43 -1.46 6.87 -4.98
N GLU A 44 -0.82 7.02 -6.14
CA GLU A 44 -1.26 6.43 -7.42
C GLU A 44 -1.00 4.92 -7.50
N SER A 45 -0.08 4.38 -6.69
CA SER A 45 0.22 2.94 -6.73
C SER A 45 -0.98 2.10 -6.32
N LYS A 46 -1.91 2.63 -5.53
CA LYS A 46 -3.14 1.94 -5.15
C LYS A 46 -3.98 1.51 -6.36
N ASP A 47 -4.08 2.38 -7.37
CA ASP A 47 -4.91 2.14 -8.55
C ASP A 47 -4.20 1.12 -9.47
N ARG A 48 -2.86 1.21 -9.56
CA ARG A 48 -2.03 0.21 -10.26
C ARG A 48 -2.15 -1.17 -9.63
N VAL A 49 -2.05 -1.26 -8.30
CA VAL A 49 -2.17 -2.53 -7.56
C VAL A 49 -3.57 -3.11 -7.72
N ARG A 50 -4.62 -2.29 -7.63
CA ARG A 50 -6.00 -2.73 -7.87
C ARG A 50 -6.17 -3.33 -9.25
N ALA A 51 -5.70 -2.64 -10.29
CA ALA A 51 -5.74 -3.14 -11.67
C ALA A 51 -4.95 -4.43 -11.84
N ALA A 52 -3.76 -4.54 -11.22
CA ALA A 52 -2.93 -5.75 -11.29
C ALA A 52 -3.63 -6.95 -10.64
N LEU A 53 -4.24 -6.78 -9.46
CA LEU A 53 -4.97 -7.84 -8.76
C LEU A 53 -6.16 -8.35 -9.58
N GLN A 54 -6.95 -7.44 -10.16
CA GLN A 54 -8.07 -7.78 -11.03
C GLN A 54 -7.62 -8.57 -12.27
N ASN A 55 -6.55 -8.12 -12.95
CA ASN A 55 -6.01 -8.81 -14.13
C ASN A 55 -5.41 -10.18 -13.79
N ALA A 56 -4.84 -10.33 -12.60
CA ALA A 56 -4.29 -11.59 -12.11
C ALA A 56 -5.35 -12.54 -11.52
N ARG A 57 -6.65 -12.20 -11.62
CA ARG A 57 -7.79 -12.98 -11.10
C ARG A 57 -7.74 -13.21 -9.58
N PHE A 58 -7.19 -12.25 -8.85
CA PHE A 58 -7.31 -12.23 -7.39
C PHE A 58 -8.58 -11.50 -6.97
N ASP A 59 -9.17 -11.96 -5.88
CA ASP A 59 -10.27 -11.27 -5.23
C ASP A 59 -9.75 -10.02 -4.52
N PHE A 60 -10.35 -8.87 -4.82
CA PHE A 60 -10.13 -7.65 -4.06
C PHE A 60 -11.22 -7.54 -3.00
N PRO A 61 -10.88 -7.35 -1.71
CA PRO A 61 -11.88 -7.25 -0.66
C PRO A 61 -12.85 -6.09 -0.95
N ALA A 62 -14.13 -6.43 -1.06
CA ALA A 62 -15.24 -5.53 -1.30
C ALA A 62 -15.91 -5.11 0.01
#